data_AF-A0A2S5ZUF8-F1
#
_entry.id   AF-A0A2S5ZUF8-F1
#
_cell.length_a   1.000
_cell.length_b   1.000
_cell.length_c   1.000
_cell.angle_alpha   90.00
_cell.angle_beta   90.00
_cell.angle_gamma   90.00
#
_symmetry.space_group_name_H-M   'P 1'
#
loop_
_entity.id
_entity.type
_entity.pdbx_description
1 polymer ?
#
loop_
_entity_poly.entity_id
_entity_poly.type
_entity_poly.pdbx_seq_one_letter_code
_entity_poly.pdbx_strand_id
1 'polypeptide(L)'
;MAKTAREHADDDALEGLFGFSPAKQEYYTASALMWLSTPQALEEAERAATNAIAIWEHEPIEQRSLDDESLAHVYLATSRIKLGEIDGAMEAVRPVLNLPEDRQISWIRKRVGQLSDLIVRDSRYRHSRAASAAIEELRGD
;
A
#
# COMPACT_ATOMS: atom_id res chain seq x y z
N MET A 1 -5.97 -21.44 -8.73
CA MET A 1 -5.80 -22.48 -7.69
C MET A 1 -5.82 -21.88 -6.28
N ALA A 2 -4.86 -21.02 -5.87
CA ALA A 2 -4.92 -20.39 -4.54
C ALA A 2 -6.15 -19.48 -4.31
N LYS A 3 -6.48 -18.60 -5.28
CA LYS A 3 -7.66 -17.71 -5.21
C LYS A 3 -9.00 -18.46 -5.18
N THR A 4 -9.07 -19.61 -5.85
CA THR A 4 -10.26 -20.49 -5.88
C THR A 4 -10.40 -21.32 -4.61
N ALA A 5 -9.27 -21.73 -4.01
CA ALA A 5 -9.27 -22.41 -2.71
C ALA A 5 -9.76 -21.47 -1.59
N ARG A 6 -9.46 -20.16 -1.69
CA ARG A 6 -9.98 -19.13 -0.77
C ARG A 6 -11.50 -19.09 -0.70
N GLU A 7 -12.19 -19.21 -1.82
CA GLU A 7 -13.66 -19.17 -1.88
C GLU A 7 -14.34 -20.33 -1.12
N HIS A 8 -13.57 -21.34 -0.72
CA HIS A 8 -14.06 -22.56 -0.06
C HIS A 8 -13.48 -22.75 1.35
N ALA A 9 -12.78 -21.77 1.90
CA ALA A 9 -12.25 -21.83 3.27
C ALA A 9 -13.28 -21.30 4.28
N ASP A 10 -13.37 -21.95 5.44
CA ASP A 10 -14.17 -21.45 6.57
C ASP A 10 -13.54 -20.18 7.17
N ASP A 11 -14.34 -19.37 7.86
CA ASP A 11 -13.86 -18.20 8.58
C ASP A 11 -12.89 -18.59 9.72
N ASP A 12 -11.94 -17.72 10.02
CA ASP A 12 -11.00 -17.95 11.12
C ASP A 12 -11.73 -18.04 12.47
N ALA A 13 -11.35 -19.04 13.27
CA ALA A 13 -11.90 -19.24 14.62
C ALA A 13 -11.49 -18.15 15.64
N LEU A 14 -10.56 -17.25 15.27
CA LEU A 14 -10.11 -16.13 16.09
C LEU A 14 -10.54 -14.80 15.45
N GLU A 15 -11.36 -14.03 16.16
CA GLU A 15 -11.80 -12.71 15.73
C GLU A 15 -10.81 -11.59 16.10
N GLY A 16 -10.92 -10.44 15.43
CA GLY A 16 -10.12 -9.24 15.73
C GLY A 16 -8.67 -9.31 15.24
N LEU A 17 -7.74 -8.73 16.02
CA LEU A 17 -6.33 -8.55 15.61
C LEU A 17 -5.61 -9.85 15.25
N PHE A 18 -6.02 -10.98 15.81
CA PHE A 18 -5.38 -12.29 15.59
C PHE A 18 -5.99 -13.10 14.45
N GLY A 19 -7.10 -12.66 13.87
CA GLY A 19 -7.69 -13.26 12.66
C GLY A 19 -6.96 -12.84 11.39
N PHE A 20 -7.17 -13.61 10.32
CA PHE A 20 -6.72 -13.36 8.96
C PHE A 20 -7.90 -12.91 8.08
N SER A 21 -8.47 -11.76 8.49
CA SER A 21 -9.65 -11.16 7.86
C SER A 21 -9.49 -10.96 6.35
N PRO A 22 -10.60 -10.80 5.60
CA PRO A 22 -10.55 -10.48 4.18
C PRO A 22 -9.63 -9.29 3.86
N ALA A 23 -9.63 -8.25 4.70
CA ALA A 23 -8.72 -7.11 4.55
C ALA A 23 -7.24 -7.53 4.63
N LYS A 24 -6.87 -8.39 5.60
CA LYS A 24 -5.50 -8.92 5.70
C LYS A 24 -5.12 -9.77 4.51
N GLN A 25 -6.04 -10.58 3.97
CA GLN A 25 -5.78 -11.40 2.78
C GLN A 25 -5.45 -10.52 1.56
N GLU A 26 -6.21 -9.46 1.34
CA GLU A 26 -5.97 -8.49 0.27
C GLU A 26 -4.67 -7.71 0.52
N TYR A 27 -4.42 -7.28 1.76
CA TYR A 27 -3.17 -6.63 2.16
C TYR A 27 -1.93 -7.50 1.90
N TYR A 28 -1.93 -8.76 2.31
CA TYR A 28 -0.80 -9.66 2.08
C TYR A 28 -0.64 -9.97 0.58
N THR A 29 -1.74 -10.04 -0.17
CA THR A 29 -1.71 -10.16 -1.63
C THR A 29 -0.98 -8.97 -2.26
N ALA A 30 -1.35 -7.75 -1.89
CA ALA A 30 -0.67 -6.54 -2.34
C ALA A 30 0.81 -6.53 -1.96
N SER A 31 1.10 -6.88 -0.70
CA SER A 31 2.46 -6.91 -0.16
C SER A 31 3.40 -7.84 -0.95
N ALA A 32 2.87 -8.97 -1.43
CA ALA A 32 3.62 -9.95 -2.19
C ALA A 32 3.79 -9.53 -3.65
N LEU A 33 2.72 -9.06 -4.28
CA LEU A 33 2.70 -8.77 -5.72
C LEU A 33 3.45 -7.48 -6.09
N MET A 34 3.51 -6.47 -5.21
CA MET A 34 4.21 -5.21 -5.49
C MET A 34 5.72 -5.38 -5.78
N TRP A 35 6.32 -6.49 -5.33
CA TRP A 35 7.73 -6.80 -5.59
C TRP A 35 7.99 -7.24 -7.02
N LEU A 36 6.96 -7.72 -7.72
CA LEU A 36 7.07 -8.12 -9.11
C LEU A 36 7.20 -6.88 -10.01
N SER A 37 7.59 -7.11 -11.26
CA SER A 37 7.77 -6.04 -12.27
C SER A 37 6.85 -6.22 -13.48
N THR A 38 6.02 -7.26 -13.49
CA THR A 38 5.03 -7.45 -14.56
C THR A 38 3.83 -6.53 -14.34
N PRO A 39 3.34 -5.82 -15.37
CA PRO A 39 2.19 -4.93 -15.23
C PRO A 39 0.97 -5.61 -14.59
N GLN A 40 0.68 -6.85 -14.98
CA GLN A 40 -0.46 -7.60 -14.45
C GLN A 40 -0.37 -7.87 -12.94
N ALA A 41 0.84 -8.12 -12.42
CA ALA A 41 1.03 -8.30 -10.99
C ALA A 41 0.88 -6.98 -10.24
N LEU A 42 1.38 -5.88 -10.81
CA LEU A 42 1.27 -4.56 -10.21
C LEU A 42 -0.18 -4.05 -10.19
N GLU A 43 -0.95 -4.31 -11.25
CA GLU A 43 -2.38 -4.01 -11.30
C GLU A 43 -3.17 -4.84 -10.27
N GLU A 44 -2.83 -6.12 -10.08
CA GLU A 44 -3.45 -6.93 -9.02
C GLU A 44 -3.01 -6.46 -7.63
N ALA A 45 -1.75 -6.02 -7.45
CA ALA A 45 -1.29 -5.43 -6.19
C ALA A 45 -2.03 -4.14 -5.86
N GLU A 46 -2.25 -3.27 -6.85
CA GLU A 46 -3.05 -2.05 -6.71
C GLU A 46 -4.49 -2.37 -6.33
N ARG A 47 -5.16 -3.31 -7.03
CA ARG A 47 -6.52 -3.73 -6.69
C ARG A 47 -6.60 -4.27 -5.26
N ALA A 48 -5.68 -5.15 -4.88
CA ALA A 48 -5.69 -5.77 -3.56
C ALA A 48 -5.42 -4.74 -2.44
N ALA A 49 -4.48 -3.82 -2.64
CA ALA A 49 -4.23 -2.74 -1.67
C ALA A 49 -5.46 -1.84 -1.52
N THR A 50 -6.09 -1.47 -2.64
CA THR A 50 -7.32 -0.66 -2.65
C THR A 50 -8.45 -1.35 -1.90
N ASN A 51 -8.64 -2.66 -2.13
CA ASN A 51 -9.66 -3.44 -1.44
C ASN A 51 -9.40 -3.52 0.07
N ALA A 52 -8.15 -3.77 0.47
CA ALA A 52 -7.78 -3.84 1.89
C ALA A 52 -8.10 -2.52 2.62
N ILE A 53 -7.68 -1.39 2.04
CA ILE A 53 -7.98 -0.04 2.56
C ILE A 53 -9.49 0.16 2.66
N ALA A 54 -10.22 -0.12 1.58
CA ALA A 54 -11.67 0.08 1.56
C ALA A 54 -12.39 -0.76 2.62
N ILE A 55 -11.97 -2.01 2.86
CA ILE A 55 -12.56 -2.84 3.91
C ILE A 55 -12.30 -2.23 5.29
N TRP A 56 -11.03 -1.89 5.61
CA TRP A 56 -10.70 -1.28 6.90
C TRP A 56 -11.39 0.06 7.12
N GLU A 57 -11.51 0.92 6.11
CA GLU A 57 -12.21 2.21 6.25
C GLU A 57 -13.69 2.07 6.63
N HIS A 58 -14.34 0.95 6.29
CA HIS A 58 -15.73 0.68 6.63
C HIS A 58 -15.90 -0.14 7.93
N GLU A 59 -14.80 -0.63 8.51
CA GLU A 59 -14.81 -1.34 9.78
C GLU A 59 -14.75 -0.36 10.99
N PRO A 60 -15.34 -0.73 12.14
CA PRO A 60 -15.12 -0.02 13.40
C PRO A 60 -13.62 0.10 13.72
N ILE A 61 -13.22 1.20 14.36
CA ILE A 61 -11.81 1.50 14.63
C ILE A 61 -11.13 0.39 15.45
N GLU A 62 -11.88 -0.29 16.31
CA GLU A 62 -11.43 -1.40 17.15
C GLU A 62 -11.10 -2.68 16.36
N GLN A 63 -11.62 -2.80 15.14
CA GLN A 63 -11.42 -3.96 14.25
C GLN A 63 -10.34 -3.71 13.19
N ARG A 64 -9.97 -2.44 12.97
CA ARG A 64 -8.96 -2.04 11.99
C ARG A 64 -7.55 -2.38 12.44
N SER A 65 -6.76 -2.96 11.53
CA SER A 65 -5.31 -3.04 11.69
C SER A 65 -4.67 -1.77 11.12
N LEU A 66 -4.64 -0.70 11.91
CA LEU A 66 -4.25 0.63 11.42
C LEU A 66 -2.82 0.71 10.85
N ASP A 67 -1.92 -0.14 11.36
CA ASP A 67 -0.54 -0.23 10.87
C ASP A 67 -0.48 -0.94 9.51
N ASP A 68 -1.24 -2.02 9.33
CA ASP A 68 -1.34 -2.72 8.05
C ASP A 68 -2.09 -1.86 7.02
N GLU A 69 -3.09 -1.10 7.44
CA GLU A 69 -3.80 -0.15 6.59
C GLU A 69 -2.86 0.95 6.08
N SER A 70 -2.05 1.53 6.97
CA SER A 70 -1.02 2.51 6.59
C SER A 70 -0.02 1.92 5.59
N LEU A 71 0.32 0.64 5.73
CA LEU A 71 1.15 -0.05 4.75
C LEU A 71 0.45 -0.31 3.42
N ALA A 72 -0.84 -0.65 3.44
CA ALA A 72 -1.62 -0.87 2.22
C ALA A 72 -1.58 0.39 1.34
N HIS A 73 -1.66 1.58 1.94
CA HIS A 73 -1.43 2.85 1.24
C HIS A 73 -0.04 2.93 0.58
N VAL A 74 1.01 2.50 1.28
CA VAL A 74 2.37 2.44 0.71
C VAL A 74 2.48 1.42 -0.42
N TYR A 75 1.81 0.27 -0.32
CA TYR A 75 1.81 -0.77 -1.35
C TYR A 75 1.06 -0.33 -2.60
N LEU A 76 -0.05 0.39 -2.42
CA LEU A 76 -0.79 1.04 -3.49
C LEU A 76 0.09 2.07 -4.21
N ALA A 77 0.74 2.96 -3.46
CA ALA A 77 1.66 3.95 -4.03
C ALA A 77 2.84 3.30 -4.76
N THR A 78 3.44 2.25 -4.18
CA THR A 78 4.53 1.49 -4.80
C THR A 78 4.10 0.91 -6.15
N SER A 79 2.92 0.30 -6.20
CA SER A 79 2.38 -0.33 -7.42
C SER A 79 2.12 0.72 -8.50
N ARG A 80 1.51 1.86 -8.14
CA ARG A 80 1.25 2.99 -9.03
C ARG A 80 2.52 3.64 -9.58
N ILE A 81 3.55 3.87 -8.74
CA ILE A 81 4.86 4.36 -9.21
C ILE A 81 5.46 3.40 -10.23
N LYS A 82 5.38 2.08 -10.00
CA LYS A 82 5.89 1.09 -10.96
C LYS A 82 5.07 1.03 -12.24
N LEU A 83 3.77 1.33 -12.19
CA LEU A 83 2.91 1.40 -13.37
C LEU A 83 3.09 2.68 -14.19
N GLY A 84 3.61 3.77 -13.60
CA GLY A 84 3.74 5.06 -14.29
C GLY A 84 2.85 6.17 -13.72
N GLU A 85 2.03 5.85 -12.72
CA GLU A 85 0.93 6.68 -12.20
C GLU A 85 1.38 7.49 -10.98
N ILE A 86 2.20 8.52 -11.21
CA ILE A 86 2.82 9.28 -10.11
C ILE A 86 1.81 10.07 -9.28
N ASP A 87 0.83 10.71 -9.91
CA ASP A 87 -0.16 11.53 -9.21
C ASP A 87 -1.05 10.63 -8.33
N GLY A 88 -1.52 9.51 -8.89
CA GLY A 88 -2.29 8.51 -8.14
C GLY A 88 -1.47 7.86 -7.02
N ALA A 89 -0.15 7.74 -7.16
CA ALA A 89 0.70 7.24 -6.08
C ALA A 89 0.79 8.22 -4.91
N MET A 90 0.89 9.52 -5.21
CA MET A 90 0.91 10.56 -4.18
C MET A 90 -0.43 10.68 -3.45
N GLU A 91 -1.55 10.60 -4.19
CA GLU A 91 -2.88 10.52 -3.56
C GLU A 91 -2.99 9.32 -2.62
N ALA A 92 -2.46 8.16 -3.02
CA ALA A 92 -2.50 6.96 -2.21
C ALA A 92 -1.70 7.07 -0.90
N VAL A 93 -0.52 7.71 -0.91
CA VAL A 93 0.35 7.77 0.28
C VAL A 93 0.05 8.95 1.20
N ARG A 94 -0.64 9.99 0.72
CA ARG A 94 -0.93 11.21 1.50
C ARG A 94 -1.59 10.96 2.87
N PRO A 95 -2.54 10.00 3.04
CA PRO A 95 -3.08 9.67 4.36
C PRO A 95 -2.00 9.25 5.37
N VAL A 96 -0.95 8.58 4.92
CA VAL A 96 0.19 8.14 5.74
C VAL A 96 1.10 9.31 6.09
N LEU A 97 1.36 10.22 5.13
CA LEU A 97 2.17 11.42 5.36
C LEU A 97 1.52 12.38 6.36
N ASN A 98 0.18 12.41 6.40
CA ASN A 98 -0.59 13.25 7.30
C ASN A 98 -0.81 12.64 8.69
N LEU A 99 -0.29 11.44 8.96
CA LEU A 99 -0.42 10.82 10.28
C LEU A 99 0.34 11.65 11.35
N PRO A 100 -0.21 11.77 12.57
CA PRO A 100 0.49 12.33 13.72
C PRO A 100 1.86 11.66 13.97
N GLU A 101 2.81 12.38 14.54
CA GLU A 101 4.20 11.92 14.68
C GLU A 101 4.33 10.61 15.47
N ASP A 102 3.51 10.44 16.51
CA ASP A 102 3.43 9.25 17.35
C ASP A 102 2.88 8.02 16.61
N ARG A 103 2.19 8.24 15.48
CA ARG A 103 1.64 7.21 14.58
C ARG A 103 2.56 6.92 13.39
N GLN A 104 3.57 7.75 13.16
CA GLN A 104 4.59 7.52 12.13
C GLN A 104 5.72 6.63 12.65
N ILE A 105 5.40 5.38 12.96
CA ILE A 105 6.36 4.41 13.49
C ILE A 105 7.57 4.30 12.52
N SER A 106 8.78 4.13 13.07
CA SER A 106 10.06 4.20 12.34
C SER A 106 10.10 3.39 11.04
N TRP A 107 9.40 2.25 11.02
CA TRP A 107 9.35 1.37 9.87
C TRP A 107 8.38 1.84 8.78
N ILE A 108 7.29 2.55 9.10
CA ILE A 108 6.40 3.21 8.12
C ILE A 108 7.15 4.34 7.42
N ARG A 109 7.87 5.18 8.19
CA ARG A 109 8.74 6.24 7.64
C ARG A 109 9.78 5.68 6.68
N LYS A 110 10.42 4.56 7.04
CA LYS A 110 11.36 3.86 6.15
C LYS A 110 10.69 3.43 4.85
N ARG A 111 9.46 2.91 4.91
CA ARG A 111 8.70 2.45 3.73
C ARG A 111 8.28 3.61 2.83
N VAL A 112 7.88 4.74 3.40
CA VAL A 112 7.63 5.99 2.65
C VAL A 112 8.91 6.47 1.96
N GLY A 113 10.05 6.51 2.67
CA GLY A 113 11.33 6.91 2.08
C GLY A 113 11.75 6.07 0.86
N GLN A 114 11.42 4.77 0.86
CA GLN A 114 11.67 3.86 -0.28
C GLN A 114 10.89 4.24 -1.54
N LEU A 115 9.77 4.96 -1.44
CA LEU A 115 9.03 5.46 -2.59
C LEU A 115 9.85 6.51 -3.35
N SER A 116 10.53 7.41 -2.62
CA SER A 116 11.39 8.42 -3.26
C SER A 116 12.57 7.76 -4.00
N ASP A 117 13.18 6.72 -3.42
CA ASP A 117 14.24 5.95 -4.05
C ASP A 117 13.75 5.24 -5.33
N LEU A 118 12.53 4.72 -5.31
CA LEU A 118 11.91 4.07 -6.46
C LEU A 118 11.72 5.05 -7.62
N ILE A 119 11.23 6.26 -7.34
CA ILE A 119 11.04 7.31 -8.34
C ILE A 119 12.39 7.75 -8.93
N VAL A 120 13.41 7.98 -8.09
CA VAL A 120 14.74 8.42 -8.53
C VAL A 120 15.42 7.39 -9.44
N ARG A 121 15.22 6.09 -9.18
CA ARG A 121 15.86 5.01 -9.94
C ARG A 121 15.20 4.74 -11.28
N ASP A 122 13.93 5.08 -11.44
CA ASP A 122 13.19 4.83 -12.68
C ASP A 122 13.48 5.91 -13.72
N SER A 123 14.04 5.51 -14.86
CA SER A 123 14.42 6.42 -15.94
C SER A 123 13.24 7.18 -16.53
N ARG A 124 12.01 6.65 -16.41
CA ARG A 124 10.78 7.32 -16.87
C ARG A 124 10.52 8.64 -16.15
N TYR A 125 11.02 8.80 -14.93
CA TYR A 125 10.73 9.97 -14.10
C TYR A 125 11.84 11.04 -14.09
N ARG A 126 12.99 10.78 -14.73
CA ARG A 126 14.19 11.64 -14.67
C ARG A 126 13.96 13.12 -14.97
N HIS A 127 12.99 13.44 -15.83
CA HIS A 127 12.67 14.81 -16.25
C HIS A 127 11.22 15.19 -15.94
N SER A 128 10.53 14.41 -15.10
CA SER A 128 9.15 14.68 -14.70
C SER A 128 9.12 15.70 -13.56
N ARG A 129 8.43 16.83 -13.78
CA ARG A 129 8.18 17.81 -12.72
C ARG A 129 7.30 17.23 -11.61
N ALA A 130 6.30 16.42 -11.97
CA ALA A 130 5.45 15.74 -11.00
C ALA A 130 6.27 14.77 -10.12
N ALA A 131 7.20 14.03 -10.72
CA ALA A 131 8.10 13.16 -9.95
C ALA A 131 9.05 13.94 -9.03
N SER A 132 9.53 15.11 -9.47
CA SER A 132 10.39 15.97 -8.64
C SER A 132 9.64 16.48 -7.41
N ALA A 133 8.42 17.00 -7.61
CA ALA A 133 7.54 17.42 -6.51
C ALA A 133 7.17 16.27 -5.57
N ALA A 134 6.88 15.08 -6.12
CA ALA A 134 6.61 13.88 -5.33
C ALA A 134 7.81 13.50 -4.43
N ILE A 135 9.04 13.60 -4.95
CA ILE A 135 10.24 13.32 -4.16
C ILE A 135 10.42 14.31 -3.00
N GLU A 136 10.15 15.60 -3.22
CA GLU A 136 10.20 16.63 -2.18
C GLU A 136 9.18 16.33 -1.06
N GLU A 137 7.91 16.08 -1.43
CA GLU A 137 6.85 15.74 -0.47
C GLU A 137 7.17 14.46 0.32
N LEU A 138 7.69 13.42 -0.33
CA LEU A 138 8.06 12.15 0.32
C LEU A 138 9.26 12.27 1.27
N ARG A 139 10.13 13.27 1.08
CA ARG A 139 11.29 13.51 1.95
C ARG A 139 10.96 14.45 3.11
N GLY A 140 9.84 15.15 3.04
CA GLY A 140 9.43 16.14 4.04
C GLY A 140 10.20 17.46 3.92
N ASP A 141 10.66 17.79 2.71
CA ASP A 141 11.31 19.06 2.37
C ASP A 141 10.28 20.12 1.92
#